data_AF-A0A521K4P2-F1
#
_entry.id   AF-A0A521K4P2-F1
#
_cell.length_a   1.000
_cell.length_b   1.000
_cell.length_c   1.000
_cell.angle_alpha   90.00
_cell.angle_beta   90.00
_cell.angle_gamma   90.00
#
_symmetry.space_group_name_H-M   'P 1'
#
loop_
_entity.id
_entity.type
_entity.pdbx_description
1 polymer ?
#
loop_
_entity_poly.entity_id
_entity_poly.type
_entity_poly.pdbx_seq_one_letter_code
_entity_poly.pdbx_strand_id
1 'polypeptide(L)'
;MLVTPEANGRNQRQALVAAGLVVLAGGVVGWLSPPLWLLLGLSPLIYWLVRRRCLRRVAVMRQPFPEDWEQILRGHVAFFEALDEVGKARFRQLVQIFLDEVRITGIRTEVDETIRVLVAASAAIPIFGFHDWEYHRLREVLIYPDAFDDAYRSTGRSDENILGMVGLHHLSGVMILSKPALLAGFAHPSGKHNVGVHEFAHLVEKEASEYGLPPEVPWMAVRQWMRYVARELDRPSRHRAHVNPYAYANEHEFFAVLAEYFFTSPELLKRRDPVLYAMLRDMFHQDTGSLLPLVPPRRQGIGRNAPCPCGSGKKYKACCGRGGGEGRIAGLAREG
;
A
#
# COMPACT_ATOMS: atom_id res chain seq x y z
N MET A 1 2.07 2.81 11.52
CA MET A 1 3.52 2.62 11.30
C MET A 1 4.27 3.89 11.63
N LEU A 2 3.81 5.03 11.13
CA LEU A 2 4.41 6.34 11.42
C LEU A 2 4.32 6.68 12.90
N VAL A 3 5.37 7.31 13.41
CA VAL A 3 5.42 7.79 14.79
C VAL A 3 5.04 9.26 14.80
N THR A 4 3.79 9.55 15.19
CA THR A 4 3.35 10.93 15.43
C THR A 4 3.89 11.44 16.78
N PRO A 5 3.93 12.78 17.01
CA PRO A 5 4.28 13.33 18.33
C PRO A 5 3.41 12.77 19.45
N GLU A 6 2.10 12.59 19.21
CA GLU A 6 1.17 12.00 20.18
C GLU A 6 1.47 10.53 20.43
N ALA A 7 1.78 9.75 19.38
CA ALA A 7 2.17 8.35 19.50
C ALA A 7 3.48 8.18 20.28
N ASN A 8 4.48 9.03 20.02
CA ASN A 8 5.73 9.06 20.78
C ASN A 8 5.48 9.42 22.26
N GLY A 9 4.61 10.40 22.52
CA GLY A 9 4.20 10.78 23.88
C GLY A 9 3.47 9.65 24.63
N ARG A 10 2.52 8.97 23.97
CA ARG A 10 1.85 7.78 24.50
C ARG A 10 2.85 6.67 24.84
N ASN A 11 3.76 6.36 23.92
CA ASN A 11 4.80 5.35 24.13
C ASN A 11 5.76 5.76 25.27
N GLN A 12 6.08 7.05 25.43
CA GLN A 12 6.86 7.54 26.56
C GLN A 12 6.18 7.28 27.90
N ARG A 13 4.88 7.61 28.00
CA ARG A 13 4.09 7.38 29.21
C ARG A 13 4.00 5.89 29.54
N GLN A 14 3.74 5.06 28.54
CA GLN A 14 3.73 3.59 28.72
C GLN A 14 5.08 3.06 29.20
N ALA A 15 6.19 3.55 28.65
CA ALA A 15 7.53 3.17 29.09
C ALA A 15 7.82 3.59 30.54
N LEU A 16 7.38 4.80 30.93
CA LEU A 16 7.51 5.28 32.32
C LEU A 16 6.66 4.44 33.29
N VAL A 17 5.43 4.09 32.92
CA VAL A 17 4.56 3.23 33.73
C VAL A 17 5.18 1.83 33.89
N ALA A 18 5.65 1.22 32.80
CA ALA A 18 6.30 -0.09 32.86
C ALA A 18 7.56 -0.07 33.73
N ALA A 19 8.42 0.93 33.55
CA ALA A 19 9.62 1.11 34.37
C ALA A 19 9.27 1.36 35.86
N GLY A 20 8.23 2.14 36.13
CA GLY A 20 7.73 2.39 37.49
C GLY A 20 7.20 1.11 38.16
N LEU A 21 6.47 0.27 37.43
CA LEU A 21 6.01 -1.03 37.94
C LEU A 21 7.19 -1.95 38.32
N VAL A 22 8.28 -1.93 37.54
CA VAL A 22 9.50 -2.69 37.84
C VAL A 22 10.18 -2.15 39.10
N VAL A 23 10.21 -0.83 39.30
CA VAL A 23 10.74 -0.22 40.53
C VAL A 23 9.90 -0.61 41.74
N LEU A 24 8.57 -0.55 41.63
CA LEU A 24 7.66 -0.93 42.71
C LEU A 24 7.81 -2.41 43.07
N ALA A 25 7.78 -3.30 42.08
CA ALA A 25 7.97 -4.74 42.30
C ALA A 25 9.37 -5.05 42.86
N GLY A 26 10.42 -4.45 42.30
CA GLY A 26 11.79 -4.61 42.76
C GLY A 26 12.00 -4.09 44.19
N GLY A 27 11.32 -3.01 44.58
CA GLY A 27 11.36 -2.49 45.95
C GLY A 27 10.67 -3.40 46.95
N VAL A 28 9.49 -3.94 46.63
CA VAL A 28 8.77 -4.90 47.49
C VAL A 28 9.60 -6.18 47.67
N VAL A 29 10.15 -6.70 46.59
CA VAL A 29 10.95 -7.94 46.60
C VAL A 29 12.31 -7.72 47.29
N GLY A 30 12.96 -6.58 47.06
CA GLY A 30 14.21 -6.20 47.73
C GLY A 30 14.05 -5.99 49.23
N TRP A 31 12.88 -5.53 49.68
CA TRP A 31 12.56 -5.41 51.10
C TRP A 31 12.39 -6.77 51.78
N LEU A 32 11.78 -7.75 51.10
CA LEU A 32 11.67 -9.14 51.58
C LEU A 32 12.99 -9.90 51.52
N SER A 33 13.88 -9.55 50.59
CA SER A 33 15.16 -10.23 50.38
C SER A 33 16.21 -9.25 49.82
N PRO A 34 17.11 -8.73 50.68
CA PRO A 34 18.09 -7.70 50.31
C PRO A 34 18.93 -7.94 49.03
N PRO A 35 19.37 -9.17 48.66
CA PRO A 35 20.09 -9.35 47.40
C PRO A 35 19.27 -8.98 46.15
N LEU A 36 17.94 -8.92 46.25
CA LEU A 36 17.05 -8.62 45.11
C LEU A 36 16.88 -7.13 44.83
N TRP A 37 17.51 -6.23 45.58
CA TRP A 37 17.61 -4.80 45.21
C TRP A 37 18.24 -4.58 43.83
N LEU A 38 19.04 -5.54 43.34
CA LEU A 38 19.59 -5.55 41.98
C LEU A 38 18.51 -5.50 40.88
N LEU A 39 17.28 -5.95 41.17
CA LEU A 39 16.16 -5.89 40.22
C LEU A 39 15.75 -4.46 39.86
N LEU A 40 16.08 -3.45 40.69
CA LEU A 40 15.87 -2.04 40.32
C LEU A 40 16.65 -1.64 39.06
N GLY A 41 17.79 -2.28 38.79
CA GLY A 41 18.57 -2.08 37.57
C GLY A 41 17.83 -2.49 36.29
N LEU A 42 16.76 -3.28 36.41
CA LEU A 42 15.92 -3.66 35.27
C LEU A 42 14.99 -2.51 34.81
N SER A 43 14.72 -1.52 35.65
CA SER A 43 13.84 -0.39 35.32
C SER A 43 14.32 0.41 34.09
N PRO A 44 15.58 0.91 34.03
CA PRO A 44 16.08 1.59 32.84
C PRO A 44 16.14 0.68 31.61
N LEU A 45 16.40 -0.62 31.80
CA LEU A 45 16.38 -1.61 30.72
C LEU A 45 14.96 -1.76 30.12
N ILE A 46 13.95 -1.87 30.96
CA ILE A 46 12.54 -1.98 30.55
C ILE A 46 12.07 -0.69 29.86
N TYR A 47 12.42 0.47 30.40
CA TYR A 47 12.17 1.75 29.73
C TYR A 47 12.76 1.76 28.32
N TRP A 48 14.03 1.38 28.17
CA TRP A 48 14.69 1.31 26.87
C TRP A 48 14.03 0.27 25.95
N LEU A 49 13.68 -0.92 26.44
CA LEU A 49 13.04 -1.96 25.64
C LEU A 49 11.67 -1.53 25.06
N VAL A 50 10.87 -0.81 25.84
CA VAL A 50 9.58 -0.27 25.38
C VAL A 50 9.78 0.88 24.38
N ARG A 51 10.85 1.68 24.56
CA ARG A 51 11.15 2.85 23.73
C ARG A 51 11.90 2.50 22.44
N ARG A 52 12.69 1.43 22.41
CA ARG A 52 13.68 1.16 21.34
C ARG A 52 13.07 1.16 19.95
N ARG A 53 11.89 0.58 19.76
CA ARG A 53 11.22 0.50 18.45
C ARG A 53 10.75 1.88 17.99
N CYS A 54 10.10 2.63 18.89
CA CYS A 54 9.66 4.00 18.63
C CYS A 54 10.84 4.92 18.30
N LEU A 55 11.92 4.85 19.11
CA LEU A 55 13.13 5.65 18.89
C LEU A 55 13.85 5.27 17.58
N ARG A 56 13.90 3.97 17.24
CA ARG A 56 14.46 3.50 15.96
C ARG A 56 13.67 4.06 14.78
N ARG A 57 12.34 3.98 14.79
CA ARG A 57 11.50 4.58 13.75
C ARG A 57 11.69 6.09 13.64
N VAL A 58 11.75 6.81 14.76
CA VAL A 58 12.04 8.26 14.75
C VAL A 58 13.42 8.56 14.15
N ALA A 59 14.42 7.73 14.43
CA ALA A 59 15.75 7.88 13.84
C ALA A 59 15.72 7.65 12.33
N VAL A 60 15.03 6.60 11.86
CA VAL A 60 14.85 6.28 10.44
C VAL A 60 14.10 7.39 9.70
N MET A 61 13.01 7.92 10.27
CA MET A 61 12.23 9.02 9.69
C MET A 61 13.00 10.33 9.57
N ARG A 62 14.11 10.50 10.30
CA ARG A 62 14.99 11.67 10.21
C ARG A 62 16.08 11.51 9.15
N GLN A 63 16.34 10.29 8.68
CA GLN A 63 17.31 10.06 7.63
C GLN A 63 16.77 10.61 6.30
N PRO A 64 17.63 11.21 5.47
CA PRO A 64 17.21 11.64 4.13
C PRO A 64 16.72 10.43 3.34
N PHE A 65 15.68 10.65 2.54
CA PHE A 65 15.18 9.61 1.64
C PHE A 65 16.19 9.40 0.50
N PRO A 66 16.67 8.17 0.25
CA PRO A 66 17.62 7.91 -0.83
C PRO A 66 17.07 8.31 -2.21
N GLU A 67 17.90 8.96 -3.03
CA GLU A 67 17.50 9.44 -4.36
C GLU A 67 17.12 8.29 -5.31
N ASP A 68 17.84 7.17 -5.23
CA ASP A 68 17.55 5.98 -6.05
C ASP A 68 16.13 5.44 -5.74
N TRP A 69 15.73 5.45 -4.47
CA TRP A 69 14.39 5.04 -4.07
C TRP A 69 13.33 6.01 -4.58
N GLU A 70 13.62 7.31 -4.58
CA GLU A 70 12.72 8.34 -5.12
C GLU A 70 12.47 8.13 -6.61
N GLN A 71 13.54 7.87 -7.37
CA GLN A 71 13.45 7.60 -8.80
C GLN A 71 12.64 6.34 -9.10
N ILE A 72 12.84 5.27 -8.33
CA ILE A 72 12.06 4.03 -8.46
C ILE A 72 10.57 4.29 -8.19
N LEU A 73 10.25 5.00 -7.10
CA LEU A 73 8.86 5.31 -6.76
C LEU A 73 8.19 6.16 -7.84
N ARG A 74 8.86 7.20 -8.36
CA ARG A 74 8.31 8.05 -9.43
C ARG A 74 8.17 7.31 -10.76
N GLY A 75 9.11 6.42 -11.09
CA GLY A 75 9.11 5.68 -12.34
C GLY A 75 8.09 4.55 -12.40
N HIS A 76 7.81 3.88 -11.28
CA HIS A 76 7.05 2.63 -11.26
C HIS A 76 5.74 2.71 -10.47
N VAL A 77 5.62 3.59 -9.48
CA VAL A 77 4.49 3.60 -8.55
C VAL A 77 3.54 4.75 -8.88
N ALA A 78 2.60 4.49 -9.79
CA ALA A 78 1.60 5.48 -10.21
C ALA A 78 0.83 6.10 -9.02
N PHE A 79 0.53 5.29 -8.00
CA PHE A 79 -0.07 5.76 -6.75
C PHE A 79 0.77 6.85 -6.08
N PHE A 80 2.09 6.66 -5.97
CA PHE A 80 3.01 7.62 -5.36
C PHE A 80 3.07 8.91 -6.17
N GLU A 81 3.18 8.79 -7.50
CA GLU A 81 3.31 9.96 -8.36
C GLU A 81 2.06 10.85 -8.36
N ALA A 82 0.89 10.25 -8.14
CA ALA A 82 -0.39 10.93 -8.00
C ALA A 82 -0.58 11.68 -6.66
N LEU A 83 0.25 11.44 -5.65
CA LEU A 83 0.15 12.13 -4.36
C LEU A 83 0.62 13.59 -4.46
N ASP A 84 0.10 14.44 -3.57
CA ASP A 84 0.66 15.76 -3.32
C ASP A 84 1.96 15.67 -2.50
N GLU A 85 2.68 16.77 -2.31
CA GLU A 85 3.98 16.74 -1.62
C GLU A 85 3.87 16.26 -0.16
N VAL A 86 2.76 16.55 0.51
CA VAL A 86 2.48 16.04 1.87
C VAL A 86 2.30 14.53 1.84
N GLY A 87 1.50 14.02 0.91
CA GLY A 87 1.29 12.59 0.69
C GLY A 87 2.57 11.87 0.30
N LYS A 88 3.38 12.44 -0.61
CA LYS A 88 4.69 11.89 -0.99
C LYS A 88 5.63 11.81 0.20
N ALA A 89 5.71 12.86 1.03
CA ALA A 89 6.51 12.84 2.25
C ALA A 89 6.06 11.73 3.23
N ARG A 90 4.75 11.56 3.42
CA ARG A 90 4.19 10.46 4.23
C ARG A 90 4.54 9.10 3.65
N PHE A 91 4.39 8.92 2.34
CA PHE A 91 4.65 7.65 1.66
C PHE A 91 6.13 7.24 1.77
N ARG A 92 7.06 8.19 1.58
CA ARG A 92 8.50 7.98 1.80
C ARG A 92 8.81 7.46 3.19
N GLN A 93 8.19 8.04 4.23
CA GLN A 93 8.37 7.59 5.61
C GLN A 93 7.81 6.17 5.84
N LEU A 94 6.65 5.83 5.24
CA LEU A 94 6.10 4.48 5.32
C LEU A 94 7.07 3.46 4.69
N VAL A 95 7.61 3.78 3.51
CA VAL A 95 8.58 2.95 2.80
C VAL A 95 9.87 2.77 3.62
N GLN A 96 10.43 3.85 4.18
CA GLN A 96 11.63 3.79 5.03
C GLN A 96 11.43 2.89 6.26
N ILE A 97 10.32 3.07 6.97
CA ILE A 97 10.02 2.25 8.16
C ILE A 97 9.83 0.79 7.77
N PHE A 98 9.12 0.52 6.67
CA PHE A 98 8.89 -0.84 6.19
C PHE A 98 10.22 -1.53 5.86
N LEU A 99 11.11 -0.87 5.12
CA LEU A 99 12.42 -1.41 4.74
C LEU A 99 13.39 -1.57 5.92
N ASP A 100 13.22 -0.83 7.02
CA ASP A 100 13.99 -0.99 8.25
C ASP A 100 13.48 -2.17 9.11
N GLU A 101 12.17 -2.44 9.11
CA GLU A 101 11.54 -3.44 9.98
C GLU A 101 11.31 -4.80 9.31
N VAL A 102 11.15 -4.84 8.00
CA VAL A 102 10.81 -6.05 7.23
C VAL A 102 11.98 -6.45 6.34
N ARG A 103 12.45 -7.70 6.52
CA ARG A 103 13.50 -8.27 5.67
C ARG A 103 12.94 -8.66 4.31
N ILE A 104 13.71 -8.44 3.26
CA ILE A 104 13.34 -8.88 1.90
C ILE A 104 14.43 -9.81 1.41
N THR A 105 14.10 -11.08 1.21
CA THR A 105 15.07 -12.14 0.94
C THR A 105 14.76 -12.82 -0.39
N GLY A 106 15.74 -12.85 -1.29
CA GLY A 106 15.64 -13.57 -2.57
C GLY A 106 15.93 -15.06 -2.40
N ILE A 107 15.00 -15.91 -2.81
CA ILE A 107 15.18 -17.37 -2.84
C ILE A 107 15.57 -17.77 -4.25
N ARG A 108 16.86 -18.05 -4.47
CA ARG A 108 17.41 -18.37 -5.81
C ARG A 108 17.21 -17.24 -6.84
N THR A 109 17.10 -16.01 -6.36
CA THR A 109 17.02 -14.81 -7.19
C THR A 109 17.65 -13.65 -6.44
N GLU A 110 18.20 -12.69 -7.18
CA GLU A 110 18.75 -11.47 -6.60
C GLU A 110 17.64 -10.45 -6.32
N VAL A 111 17.78 -9.75 -5.21
CA VAL A 111 16.89 -8.67 -4.78
C VAL A 111 17.69 -7.38 -4.82
N ASP A 112 17.45 -6.58 -5.87
CA ASP A 112 17.99 -5.24 -6.01
C ASP A 112 17.12 -4.20 -5.30
N GLU A 113 17.56 -2.94 -5.31
CA GLU A 113 16.82 -1.84 -4.68
C GLU A 113 15.43 -1.64 -5.32
N THR A 114 15.28 -1.88 -6.63
CA THR A 114 13.97 -1.82 -7.31
C THR A 114 12.98 -2.78 -6.67
N ILE A 115 13.34 -4.06 -6.53
CA ILE A 115 12.47 -5.05 -5.89
C ILE A 115 12.15 -4.66 -4.45
N ARG A 116 13.14 -4.20 -3.68
CA ARG A 116 12.92 -3.77 -2.29
C ARG A 116 11.88 -2.66 -2.19
N VAL A 117 12.06 -1.60 -3.00
CA VAL A 117 11.15 -0.46 -3.01
C VAL A 117 9.75 -0.84 -3.50
N LEU A 118 9.62 -1.71 -4.50
CA LEU A 118 8.30 -2.16 -4.99
C LEU A 118 7.54 -3.03 -3.97
N VAL A 119 8.24 -3.89 -3.23
CA VAL A 119 7.63 -4.61 -2.10
C VAL A 119 7.14 -3.63 -1.04
N ALA A 120 7.99 -2.65 -0.66
CA ALA A 120 7.62 -1.64 0.33
C ALA A 120 6.46 -0.77 -0.13
N ALA A 121 6.40 -0.41 -1.42
CA ALA A 121 5.29 0.32 -2.01
C ALA A 121 4.00 -0.52 -1.98
N SER A 122 4.07 -1.81 -2.33
CA SER A 122 2.94 -2.73 -2.26
C SER A 122 2.36 -2.81 -0.85
N ALA A 123 3.22 -2.78 0.17
CA ALA A 123 2.82 -2.75 1.57
C ALA A 123 2.23 -1.39 1.99
N ALA A 124 2.81 -0.28 1.50
CA ALA A 124 2.41 1.05 1.90
C ALA A 124 1.06 1.48 1.31
N ILE A 125 0.73 1.05 0.09
CA ILE A 125 -0.48 1.47 -0.64
C ILE A 125 -1.78 1.14 0.13
N PRO A 126 -2.06 -0.11 0.54
CA PRO A 126 -3.33 -0.45 1.20
C PRO A 126 -3.54 0.28 2.53
N ILE A 127 -2.44 0.63 3.22
CA ILE A 127 -2.48 1.17 4.58
C ILE A 127 -2.24 2.68 4.63
N PHE A 128 -2.05 3.32 3.48
CA PHE A 128 -1.68 4.73 3.38
C PHE A 128 -2.69 5.65 4.08
N GLY A 129 -3.98 5.31 4.01
CA GLY A 129 -5.07 6.05 4.65
C GLY A 129 -5.09 5.95 6.19
N PHE A 130 -4.44 4.95 6.78
CA PHE A 130 -4.50 4.72 8.23
C PHE A 130 -3.33 5.38 8.95
N HIS A 131 -3.61 6.13 10.02
CA HIS A 131 -2.60 6.85 10.79
C HIS A 131 -2.00 5.98 11.88
N ASP A 132 -2.84 5.22 12.58
CA ASP A 132 -2.45 4.38 13.73
C ASP A 132 -2.56 2.89 13.43
N TRP A 133 -1.95 2.45 12.31
CA TRP A 133 -1.98 1.04 11.88
C TRP A 133 -0.62 0.50 11.47
N GLU A 134 -0.28 -0.74 11.82
CA GLU A 134 0.96 -1.41 11.42
C GLU A 134 0.80 -2.92 11.18
N TYR A 135 1.71 -3.51 10.40
CA TYR A 135 1.83 -4.95 10.29
C TYR A 135 2.46 -5.53 11.57
N HIS A 136 1.69 -6.24 12.40
CA HIS A 136 2.19 -6.72 13.69
C HIS A 136 3.10 -7.93 13.53
N ARG A 137 2.75 -8.83 12.61
CA ARG A 137 3.44 -10.12 12.46
C ARG A 137 4.40 -10.20 11.28
N LEU A 138 4.25 -9.37 10.26
CA LEU A 138 5.16 -9.41 9.11
C LEU A 138 6.59 -9.11 9.57
N ARG A 139 7.51 -10.01 9.22
CA ARG A 139 8.95 -9.92 9.50
C ARG A 139 9.78 -10.07 8.24
N GLU A 140 9.27 -10.81 7.27
CA GLU A 140 10.04 -11.16 6.09
C GLU A 140 9.15 -11.33 4.85
N VAL A 141 9.65 -10.86 3.71
CA VAL A 141 9.08 -11.08 2.38
C VAL A 141 10.09 -11.87 1.55
N LEU A 142 9.70 -13.05 1.08
CA LEU A 142 10.50 -13.91 0.24
C LEU A 142 10.17 -13.64 -1.23
N ILE A 143 11.22 -13.42 -2.03
CA ILE A 143 11.10 -13.18 -3.47
C ILE A 143 11.57 -14.41 -4.22
N TYR A 144 10.69 -15.00 -5.03
CA TYR A 144 10.98 -16.18 -5.84
C TYR A 144 11.19 -15.80 -7.31
N PRO A 145 12.00 -16.56 -8.07
CA PRO A 145 12.30 -16.26 -9.48
C PRO A 145 11.07 -16.40 -10.39
N ASP A 146 10.17 -17.35 -10.10
CA ASP A 146 8.97 -17.64 -10.90
C ASP A 146 7.74 -17.88 -10.00
N ALA A 147 6.63 -18.33 -10.59
CA ALA A 147 5.46 -18.83 -9.85
C ALA A 147 5.81 -20.12 -9.09
N PHE A 148 5.04 -20.44 -8.04
CA PHE A 148 5.27 -21.60 -7.18
C PHE A 148 4.00 -22.40 -6.93
N ASP A 149 4.14 -23.67 -6.54
CA ASP A 149 3.03 -24.53 -6.08
C ASP A 149 2.79 -24.41 -4.56
N ASP A 150 1.74 -25.04 -4.04
CA ASP A 150 1.43 -25.12 -2.60
C ASP A 150 2.57 -25.73 -1.75
N ALA A 151 3.50 -26.45 -2.39
CA ALA A 151 4.69 -27.01 -1.76
C ALA A 151 5.92 -26.08 -1.83
N TYR A 152 5.74 -24.81 -2.21
CA TYR A 152 6.79 -23.79 -2.36
C TYR A 152 7.83 -24.14 -3.43
N ARG A 153 7.49 -25.01 -4.39
CA ARG A 153 8.37 -25.41 -5.49
C ARG A 153 8.09 -24.57 -6.72
N SER A 154 9.11 -23.84 -7.13
CA SER A 154 9.22 -23.16 -8.42
C SER A 154 9.66 -24.18 -9.48
N THR A 155 8.84 -25.18 -9.75
CA THR A 155 9.03 -26.07 -10.92
C THR A 155 7.99 -25.63 -11.93
N GLY A 156 8.38 -25.00 -13.05
CA GLY A 156 7.50 -24.38 -14.04
C GLY A 156 6.59 -25.33 -14.82
N ARG A 157 5.91 -26.24 -14.12
CA ARG A 157 5.14 -27.37 -14.64
C ARG A 157 4.09 -27.92 -13.64
N SER A 158 3.72 -27.16 -12.62
CA SER A 158 2.54 -27.45 -11.79
C SER A 158 1.30 -26.77 -12.41
N ASP A 159 0.15 -27.42 -12.34
CA ASP A 159 -1.14 -26.84 -12.76
C ASP A 159 -1.60 -25.70 -11.84
N GLU A 160 -1.00 -25.59 -10.66
CA GLU A 160 -1.22 -24.52 -9.68
C GLU A 160 -0.02 -23.56 -9.70
N ASN A 161 -0.24 -22.37 -10.26
CA ASN A 161 0.75 -21.30 -10.34
C ASN A 161 0.37 -20.19 -9.36
N ILE A 162 0.91 -20.26 -8.15
CA ILE A 162 0.74 -19.26 -7.10
C ILE A 162 1.77 -18.15 -7.35
N LEU A 163 1.27 -16.92 -7.41
CA LEU A 163 2.10 -15.73 -7.67
C LEU A 163 2.48 -15.00 -6.37
N GLY A 164 1.73 -15.23 -5.30
CA GLY A 164 1.96 -14.69 -3.96
C GLY A 164 1.20 -15.47 -2.89
N MET A 165 1.68 -15.40 -1.65
CA MET A 165 1.02 -16.05 -0.51
C MET A 165 1.40 -15.37 0.81
N VAL A 166 0.43 -15.20 1.71
CA VAL A 166 0.66 -14.88 3.12
C VAL A 166 0.78 -16.17 3.93
N GLY A 167 1.92 -16.39 4.59
CA GLY A 167 2.21 -17.63 5.33
C GLY A 167 1.13 -18.02 6.34
N LEU A 168 0.81 -19.32 6.36
CA LEU A 168 -0.09 -19.95 7.33
C LEU A 168 0.71 -20.69 8.42
N HIS A 169 0.17 -20.74 9.63
CA HIS A 169 0.70 -21.52 10.76
C HIS A 169 2.21 -21.27 11.04
N HIS A 170 3.08 -22.23 10.71
CA HIS A 170 4.51 -22.22 11.02
C HIS A 170 5.30 -21.18 10.23
N LEU A 171 4.72 -20.61 9.17
CA LEU A 171 5.27 -19.47 8.41
C LEU A 171 4.64 -18.13 8.83
N SER A 172 4.05 -18.04 10.02
CA SER A 172 3.47 -16.79 10.52
C SER A 172 4.52 -15.66 10.46
N GLY A 173 4.18 -14.58 9.76
CA GLY A 173 5.06 -13.42 9.57
C GLY A 173 5.94 -13.45 8.32
N VAL A 174 5.76 -14.43 7.44
CA VAL A 174 6.39 -14.48 6.12
C VAL A 174 5.36 -14.26 5.02
N MET A 175 5.70 -13.45 4.02
CA MET A 175 4.96 -13.33 2.75
C MET A 175 5.87 -13.80 1.61
N ILE A 176 5.30 -14.46 0.59
CA ILE A 176 6.04 -14.91 -0.59
C ILE A 176 5.49 -14.17 -1.80
N LEU A 177 6.37 -13.67 -2.67
CA LEU A 177 6.02 -13.01 -3.92
C LEU A 177 6.88 -13.52 -5.07
N SER A 178 6.29 -13.65 -6.25
CA SER A 178 7.01 -13.90 -7.48
C SER A 178 7.63 -12.60 -8.03
N LYS A 179 8.95 -12.59 -8.27
CA LYS A 179 9.69 -11.44 -8.83
C LYS A 179 9.08 -10.91 -10.14
N PRO A 180 8.83 -11.74 -11.18
CA PRO A 180 8.23 -11.26 -12.43
C PRO A 180 6.81 -10.71 -12.21
N ALA A 181 6.01 -11.31 -11.32
CA ALA A 181 4.66 -10.84 -11.03
C ALA A 181 4.66 -9.48 -10.30
N LEU A 182 5.57 -9.30 -9.34
CA LEU A 182 5.77 -8.02 -8.66
C LEU A 182 6.13 -6.92 -9.66
N LEU A 183 7.14 -7.16 -10.50
CA LEU A 183 7.57 -6.20 -11.52
C LEU A 183 6.45 -5.87 -12.52
N ALA A 184 5.72 -6.89 -12.98
CA ALA A 184 4.60 -6.72 -13.90
C ALA A 184 3.47 -5.88 -13.29
N GLY A 185 3.22 -6.02 -11.98
CA GLY A 185 2.20 -5.25 -11.25
C GLY A 185 2.44 -3.74 -11.23
N PHE A 186 3.68 -3.29 -11.42
CA PHE A 186 4.08 -1.88 -11.45
C PHE A 186 4.50 -1.38 -12.84
N ALA A 187 4.23 -2.14 -13.90
CA ALA A 187 4.44 -1.69 -15.28
C ALA A 187 3.25 -0.83 -15.80
N HIS A 188 3.54 0.32 -16.44
CA HIS A 188 2.54 1.25 -17.03
C HIS A 188 1.78 0.68 -18.26
N PRO A 189 0.55 1.17 -18.61
CA PRO A 189 -0.56 1.59 -17.78
C PRO A 189 -1.82 0.75 -18.14
N SER A 190 -1.85 -0.55 -17.84
CA SER A 190 -3.10 -1.35 -17.97
C SER A 190 -3.02 -2.74 -17.35
N GLY A 191 -2.09 -2.98 -16.41
CA GLY A 191 -2.01 -4.25 -15.72
C GLY A 191 -3.21 -4.38 -14.80
N LYS A 192 -4.23 -5.13 -15.21
CA LYS A 192 -5.42 -5.45 -14.40
C LYS A 192 -5.08 -6.12 -13.07
N HIS A 193 -3.81 -6.49 -12.86
CA HIS A 193 -3.29 -7.27 -11.76
C HIS A 193 -2.03 -6.65 -11.15
N ASN A 194 -2.02 -6.51 -9.83
CA ASN A 194 -0.86 -6.14 -9.04
C ASN A 194 -0.78 -7.09 -7.84
N VAL A 195 -0.03 -8.18 -8.03
CA VAL A 195 0.11 -9.26 -7.05
C VAL A 195 0.65 -8.75 -5.72
N GLY A 196 1.56 -7.77 -5.73
CA GLY A 196 2.04 -7.16 -4.49
C GLY A 196 0.88 -6.54 -3.69
N VAL A 197 0.11 -5.64 -4.29
CA VAL A 197 -1.04 -5.01 -3.64
C VAL A 197 -2.09 -6.05 -3.24
N HIS A 198 -2.32 -7.07 -4.05
CA HIS A 198 -3.24 -8.18 -3.77
C HIS A 198 -2.84 -8.94 -2.48
N GLU A 199 -1.60 -9.40 -2.37
CA GLU A 199 -1.13 -10.12 -1.18
C GLU A 199 -1.12 -9.24 0.08
N PHE A 200 -0.76 -7.96 -0.07
CA PHE A 200 -0.80 -7.03 1.06
C PHE A 200 -2.25 -6.69 1.47
N ALA A 201 -3.22 -6.73 0.55
CA ALA A 201 -4.63 -6.62 0.90
C ALA A 201 -5.10 -7.83 1.74
N HIS A 202 -4.76 -9.06 1.32
CA HIS A 202 -4.99 -10.26 2.14
C HIS A 202 -4.37 -10.12 3.54
N LEU A 203 -3.14 -9.62 3.61
CA LEU A 203 -2.47 -9.42 4.89
C LEU A 203 -3.19 -8.38 5.76
N VAL A 204 -3.69 -7.28 5.18
CA VAL A 204 -4.48 -6.27 5.91
C VAL A 204 -5.78 -6.86 6.45
N GLU A 205 -6.50 -7.65 5.65
CA GLU A 205 -7.72 -8.33 6.10
C GLU A 205 -7.44 -9.29 7.26
N LYS A 206 -6.39 -10.11 7.13
CA LYS A 206 -5.97 -11.07 8.15
C LYS A 206 -5.56 -10.38 9.46
N GLU A 207 -4.78 -9.30 9.39
CA GLU A 207 -4.39 -8.52 10.57
C GLU A 207 -5.60 -7.83 11.21
N ALA A 208 -6.55 -7.33 10.41
CA ALA A 208 -7.78 -6.73 10.91
C ALA A 208 -8.69 -7.75 11.64
N SER A 209 -8.75 -8.98 11.15
CA SER A 209 -9.49 -10.08 11.79
C SER A 209 -8.89 -10.47 13.15
N GLU A 210 -7.56 -10.41 13.29
CA GLU A 210 -6.86 -10.86 14.50
C GLU A 210 -6.61 -9.76 15.54
N TYR A 211 -6.25 -8.56 15.10
CA TYR A 211 -5.88 -7.43 15.98
C TYR A 211 -6.94 -6.32 16.01
N GLY A 212 -7.99 -6.46 15.20
CA GLY A 212 -9.06 -5.47 15.07
C GLY A 212 -8.85 -4.51 13.90
N LEU A 213 -9.94 -3.87 13.51
CA LEU A 213 -9.97 -2.90 12.40
C LEU A 213 -9.23 -1.62 12.78
N PRO A 214 -8.61 -0.92 11.81
CA PRO A 214 -8.11 0.43 12.04
C PRO A 214 -9.22 1.33 12.58
N PRO A 215 -8.93 2.24 13.56
CA PRO A 215 -9.94 3.12 14.15
C PRO A 215 -10.69 4.00 13.15
N GLU A 216 -10.05 4.32 12.03
CA GLU A 216 -10.63 5.12 10.94
C GLU A 216 -11.69 4.35 10.13
N VAL A 217 -11.74 3.02 10.23
CA VAL A 217 -12.68 2.18 9.49
C VAL A 217 -14.02 2.13 10.23
N PRO A 218 -15.09 2.68 9.65
CA PRO A 218 -16.38 2.66 10.31
C PRO A 218 -16.96 1.23 10.32
N TRP A 219 -17.34 0.74 11.50
CA TRP A 219 -17.96 -0.59 11.66
C TRP A 219 -19.19 -0.82 10.77
N MET A 220 -19.90 0.26 10.42
CA MET A 220 -21.03 0.19 9.47
C MET A 220 -20.58 -0.19 8.06
N ALA A 221 -19.44 0.31 7.57
CA ALA A 221 -18.92 -0.05 6.25
C ALA A 221 -18.56 -1.52 6.19
N VAL A 222 -17.90 -2.07 7.22
CA VAL A 222 -17.55 -3.50 7.29
C VAL A 222 -18.79 -4.39 7.29
N ARG A 223 -19.83 -4.00 8.02
CA ARG A 223 -21.11 -4.74 8.02
C ARG A 223 -21.81 -4.68 6.66
N GLN A 224 -21.79 -3.54 6.00
CA GLN A 224 -22.37 -3.39 4.66
C GLN A 224 -21.58 -4.21 3.64
N TRP A 225 -20.25 -4.21 3.74
CA TRP A 225 -19.33 -5.03 2.95
C TRP A 225 -19.65 -6.51 3.09
N MET A 226 -19.65 -7.07 4.30
CA MET A 226 -19.95 -8.50 4.52
C MET A 226 -21.30 -8.90 3.90
N ARG A 227 -22.33 -8.06 4.06
CA ARG A 227 -23.65 -8.31 3.44
C ARG A 227 -23.64 -8.19 1.92
N TYR A 228 -22.80 -7.33 1.36
CA TYR A 228 -22.64 -7.20 -0.08
C TYR A 228 -21.93 -8.44 -0.64
N VAL A 229 -20.78 -8.80 -0.06
CA VAL A 229 -19.97 -9.94 -0.53
C VAL A 229 -20.76 -11.25 -0.44
N ALA A 230 -21.42 -11.53 0.68
CA ALA A 230 -22.25 -12.73 0.82
C ALA A 230 -23.31 -12.83 -0.29
N ARG A 231 -24.01 -11.72 -0.57
CA ARG A 231 -25.02 -11.68 -1.65
C ARG A 231 -24.41 -11.83 -3.04
N GLU A 232 -23.23 -11.28 -3.26
CA GLU A 232 -22.57 -11.27 -4.58
C GLU A 232 -21.94 -12.63 -4.91
N LEU A 233 -21.37 -13.32 -3.92
CA LEU A 233 -20.85 -14.68 -4.08
C LEU A 233 -21.95 -15.71 -4.34
N ASP A 234 -23.12 -15.53 -3.72
CA ASP A 234 -24.31 -16.37 -3.93
C ASP A 234 -24.96 -16.16 -5.32
N ARG A 235 -24.58 -15.12 -6.09
CA ARG A 235 -25.15 -14.89 -7.42
C ARG A 235 -24.73 -15.98 -8.41
N PRO A 236 -25.68 -16.48 -9.23
CA PRO A 236 -25.35 -17.39 -10.33
C PRO A 236 -24.34 -16.76 -11.28
N SER A 237 -23.39 -17.56 -11.77
CA SER A 237 -22.24 -17.10 -12.58
C SER A 237 -22.61 -16.29 -13.83
N ARG A 238 -23.80 -16.50 -14.41
CA ARG A 238 -24.33 -15.72 -15.54
C ARG A 238 -24.76 -14.28 -15.19
N HIS A 239 -24.92 -13.96 -13.90
CA HIS A 239 -25.40 -12.67 -13.40
C HIS A 239 -24.39 -11.98 -12.46
N ARG A 240 -23.17 -12.53 -12.36
CA ARG A 240 -22.09 -11.92 -11.59
C ARG A 240 -21.62 -10.64 -12.27
N ALA A 241 -21.19 -9.66 -11.49
CA ALA A 241 -20.45 -8.53 -12.04
C ALA A 241 -19.22 -9.09 -12.83
N HIS A 242 -18.92 -8.56 -14.02
CA HIS A 242 -17.69 -8.78 -14.78
C HIS A 242 -16.45 -8.21 -14.04
N VAL A 243 -16.24 -8.65 -12.81
CA VAL A 243 -14.96 -8.66 -12.10
C VAL A 243 -14.21 -9.91 -12.55
N ASN A 244 -12.91 -9.99 -12.29
CA ASN A 244 -12.13 -11.20 -12.56
C ASN A 244 -12.84 -12.43 -11.96
N PRO A 245 -13.10 -13.51 -12.74
CA PRO A 245 -13.70 -14.74 -12.23
C PRO A 245 -12.99 -15.30 -10.98
N TYR A 246 -11.68 -15.09 -10.86
CA TYR A 246 -10.88 -15.48 -9.70
C TYR A 246 -11.37 -14.87 -8.39
N ALA A 247 -11.92 -13.65 -8.42
CA ALA A 247 -12.50 -12.99 -7.23
C ALA A 247 -13.62 -13.80 -6.59
N TYR A 248 -14.31 -14.66 -7.34
CA TYR A 248 -15.44 -15.44 -6.83
C TYR A 248 -15.04 -16.80 -6.26
N ALA A 249 -13.74 -17.06 -6.07
CA ALA A 249 -13.26 -18.30 -5.45
C ALA A 249 -13.66 -18.39 -3.97
N ASN A 250 -13.49 -17.30 -3.21
CA ASN A 250 -13.90 -17.16 -1.82
C ASN A 250 -13.98 -15.66 -1.43
N GLU A 251 -14.42 -15.35 -0.21
CA GLU A 251 -14.56 -13.97 0.29
C GLU A 251 -13.22 -13.21 0.35
N HIS A 252 -12.13 -13.87 0.73
CA HIS A 252 -10.79 -13.27 0.81
C HIS A 252 -10.29 -12.84 -0.56
N GLU A 253 -10.39 -13.73 -1.57
CA GLU A 253 -10.03 -13.41 -2.95
C GLU A 253 -10.90 -12.30 -3.54
N PHE A 254 -12.18 -12.27 -3.16
CA PHE A 254 -13.08 -11.21 -3.56
C PHE A 254 -12.60 -9.85 -3.04
N PHE A 255 -12.19 -9.78 -1.77
CA PHE A 255 -11.61 -8.58 -1.19
C PHE A 255 -10.30 -8.17 -1.85
N ALA A 256 -9.34 -9.09 -1.98
CA ALA A 256 -8.01 -8.78 -2.51
C ALA A 256 -8.04 -8.32 -3.98
N VAL A 257 -8.86 -8.97 -4.83
CA VAL A 257 -9.04 -8.55 -6.22
C VAL A 257 -9.70 -7.17 -6.30
N LEU A 258 -10.69 -6.88 -5.46
CA LEU A 258 -11.33 -5.57 -5.46
C LEU A 258 -10.41 -4.46 -4.92
N ALA A 259 -9.58 -4.76 -3.92
CA ALA A 259 -8.52 -3.86 -3.46
C ALA A 259 -7.53 -3.56 -4.60
N GLU A 260 -7.13 -4.57 -5.36
CA GLU A 260 -6.29 -4.40 -6.54
C GLU A 260 -6.93 -3.46 -7.57
N TYR A 261 -8.21 -3.66 -7.95
CA TYR A 261 -8.92 -2.72 -8.81
C TYR A 261 -9.00 -1.32 -8.21
N PHE A 262 -9.22 -1.22 -6.91
CA PHE A 262 -9.36 0.05 -6.20
C PHE A 262 -8.07 0.87 -6.23
N PHE A 263 -6.89 0.24 -6.13
CA PHE A 263 -5.62 0.96 -6.14
C PHE A 263 -4.98 1.10 -7.52
N THR A 264 -5.34 0.25 -8.50
CA THR A 264 -4.75 0.28 -9.85
C THR A 264 -5.66 0.94 -10.87
N SER A 265 -6.97 0.71 -10.78
CA SER A 265 -7.98 1.10 -11.77
C SER A 265 -9.27 1.63 -11.13
N PRO A 266 -9.21 2.61 -10.21
CA PRO A 266 -10.36 3.01 -9.40
C PRO A 266 -11.54 3.52 -10.21
N GLU A 267 -11.28 4.20 -11.33
CA GLU A 267 -12.35 4.71 -12.18
C GLU A 267 -13.12 3.61 -12.92
N LEU A 268 -12.47 2.48 -13.24
CA LEU A 268 -13.18 1.32 -13.79
C LEU A 268 -14.15 0.76 -12.74
N LEU A 269 -13.67 0.64 -11.50
CA LEU A 269 -14.47 0.16 -10.37
C LEU A 269 -15.65 1.10 -10.07
N LYS A 270 -15.40 2.41 -10.01
CA LYS A 270 -16.40 3.45 -9.74
C LYS A 270 -17.49 3.54 -10.81
N ARG A 271 -17.15 3.38 -12.09
CA ARG A 271 -18.13 3.33 -13.19
C ARG A 271 -18.98 2.08 -13.15
N ARG A 272 -18.39 0.96 -12.74
CA ARG A 272 -19.03 -0.36 -12.75
C ARG A 272 -19.98 -0.53 -11.56
N ASP A 273 -19.51 -0.21 -10.37
CA ASP A 273 -20.29 -0.26 -9.14
C ASP A 273 -19.84 0.88 -8.19
N PRO A 274 -20.53 2.03 -8.23
CA PRO A 274 -20.18 3.17 -7.38
C PRO A 274 -20.44 2.91 -5.90
N VAL A 275 -21.36 1.99 -5.56
CA VAL A 275 -21.65 1.62 -4.17
C VAL A 275 -20.49 0.79 -3.62
N LEU A 276 -20.00 -0.17 -4.41
CA LEU A 276 -18.82 -0.96 -4.08
C LEU A 276 -17.58 -0.09 -3.91
N TYR A 277 -17.36 0.86 -4.84
CA TYR A 277 -16.27 1.83 -4.72
C TYR A 277 -16.36 2.65 -3.43
N ALA A 278 -17.56 3.13 -3.07
CA ALA A 278 -17.75 3.90 -1.84
C ALA A 278 -17.45 3.06 -0.58
N MET A 279 -17.85 1.79 -0.55
CA MET A 279 -17.52 0.89 0.56
C MET A 279 -16.01 0.69 0.71
N LEU A 280 -15.29 0.47 -0.40
CA LEU A 280 -13.82 0.32 -0.38
C LEU A 280 -13.11 1.61 0.00
N ARG A 281 -13.60 2.77 -0.48
CA ARG A 281 -13.11 4.09 -0.06
C ARG A 281 -13.20 4.27 1.44
N ASP A 282 -14.32 3.86 2.03
CA ASP A 282 -14.56 3.96 3.47
C ASP A 282 -13.75 2.91 4.25
N MET A 283 -13.55 1.70 3.70
CA MET A 283 -12.72 0.64 4.30
C MET A 283 -11.22 0.94 4.28
N PHE A 284 -10.69 1.48 3.18
CA PHE A 284 -9.27 1.83 3.06
C PHE A 284 -8.95 3.26 3.53
N HIS A 285 -9.98 4.06 3.82
CA HIS A 285 -9.86 5.47 4.17
C HIS A 285 -9.05 6.29 3.13
N GLN A 286 -9.29 6.02 1.84
CA GLN A 286 -8.56 6.60 0.71
C GLN A 286 -9.52 6.87 -0.45
N ASP A 287 -9.33 7.93 -1.23
CA ASP A 287 -10.14 8.21 -2.44
C ASP A 287 -9.27 8.09 -3.71
N THR A 288 -9.02 6.86 -4.12
CA THR A 288 -8.12 6.54 -5.24
C THR A 288 -8.62 7.03 -6.59
N GLY A 289 -9.93 7.16 -6.79
CA GLY A 289 -10.53 7.73 -8.00
C GLY A 289 -10.25 9.23 -8.15
N SER A 290 -10.13 9.95 -7.03
CA SER A 290 -9.66 11.35 -7.08
C SER A 290 -8.15 11.44 -7.35
N LEU A 291 -7.37 10.46 -6.88
CA LEU A 291 -5.91 10.41 -7.03
C LEU A 291 -5.47 9.94 -8.43
N LEU A 292 -6.11 8.90 -8.97
CA LEU A 292 -5.74 8.20 -10.20
C LEU A 292 -6.84 8.33 -11.28
N PRO A 293 -7.11 9.53 -11.80
CA PRO A 293 -8.14 9.69 -12.83
C PRO A 293 -7.66 9.08 -14.16
N LEU A 294 -8.51 8.25 -14.80
CA LEU A 294 -8.31 7.70 -16.15
C LEU A 294 -8.06 8.75 -17.23
N VAL A 295 -8.44 10.00 -16.94
CA VAL A 295 -8.29 11.15 -17.82
C VAL A 295 -7.60 12.23 -16.99
N PRO A 296 -6.40 12.71 -17.35
CA PRO A 296 -5.83 13.86 -16.65
C PRO A 296 -6.89 14.97 -16.62
N PRO A 297 -7.03 15.73 -15.52
CA PRO A 297 -8.01 16.81 -15.46
C PRO A 297 -7.88 17.60 -16.74
N ARG A 298 -8.97 17.72 -17.52
CA ARG A 298 -8.97 18.49 -18.77
C ARG A 298 -8.27 19.79 -18.41
N ARG A 299 -7.03 20.00 -18.91
CA ARG A 299 -6.41 21.32 -18.89
C ARG A 299 -7.52 22.20 -19.40
N GLN A 300 -8.01 23.16 -18.60
CA GLN A 300 -9.01 24.09 -19.08
C GLN A 300 -8.36 24.78 -20.27
N GLY A 301 -8.59 24.23 -21.46
CA GLY A 301 -8.06 24.77 -22.69
C GLY A 301 -8.56 26.19 -22.74
N ILE A 302 -7.67 27.13 -23.03
CA ILE A 302 -8.00 28.55 -23.12
C ILE A 302 -9.29 28.65 -23.93
N GLY A 303 -10.36 29.12 -23.28
CA GLY A 303 -11.67 29.15 -23.88
C GLY A 303 -11.59 29.88 -25.22
N ARG A 304 -12.33 29.43 -26.25
CA ARG A 304 -12.28 30.03 -27.60
C ARG A 304 -12.41 31.57 -27.60
N ASN A 305 -13.11 32.13 -26.61
CA ASN A 305 -13.33 33.57 -26.44
C ASN A 305 -12.42 34.26 -25.41
N ALA A 306 -11.55 33.52 -24.71
CA ALA A 306 -10.61 34.09 -23.74
C ALA A 306 -9.50 34.89 -24.43
N PRO A 307 -8.86 35.84 -23.74
CA PRO A 307 -7.71 36.59 -24.26
C PRO A 307 -6.60 35.63 -24.70
N CYS A 308 -6.02 35.86 -25.88
CA CYS A 308 -4.96 35.01 -26.40
C CYS A 308 -3.64 35.24 -25.62
N PRO A 309 -2.96 34.18 -25.16
CA PRO A 309 -1.76 34.29 -24.31
C PRO A 309 -0.53 34.83 -25.04
N CYS A 310 -0.56 34.98 -26.37
CA CYS A 310 0.53 35.59 -27.14
C CYS A 310 0.57 37.13 -27.05
N GLY A 311 -0.29 37.75 -26.23
CA GLY A 311 -0.30 39.20 -26.05
C GLY A 311 -0.94 40.00 -27.18
N SER A 312 -1.56 39.35 -28.17
CA SER A 312 -2.12 40.02 -29.36
C SER A 312 -3.38 40.86 -29.14
N GLY A 313 -3.95 40.87 -27.92
CA GLY A 313 -5.21 41.53 -27.60
C GLY A 313 -6.47 40.89 -28.22
N LYS A 314 -6.32 39.83 -29.04
CA LYS A 314 -7.43 39.14 -29.72
C LYS A 314 -7.94 37.94 -28.91
N LYS A 315 -9.19 37.52 -29.18
CA LYS A 315 -9.75 36.24 -28.64
C LYS A 315 -8.97 35.04 -29.20
N TYR A 316 -8.73 34.02 -28.39
CA TYR A 316 -7.93 32.84 -28.75
C TYR A 316 -8.33 32.20 -30.10
N LYS A 317 -9.64 32.03 -30.37
CA LYS A 317 -10.15 31.47 -31.64
C LYS A 317 -9.82 32.29 -32.89
N ALA A 318 -9.54 33.59 -32.74
CA ALA A 318 -9.25 34.49 -33.85
C ALA A 318 -7.74 34.71 -34.05
N CYS A 319 -6.91 34.06 -33.23
CA CYS A 319 -5.46 34.17 -33.24
C CYS A 319 -4.85 32.76 -33.30
N CYS A 320 -4.23 32.27 -32.22
CA CYS A 320 -3.54 30.99 -32.18
C CYS A 320 -4.48 29.77 -32.34
N GLY A 321 -5.79 29.94 -32.11
CA GLY A 321 -6.79 28.87 -32.23
C GLY A 321 -7.37 28.65 -33.63
N ARG A 322 -6.86 29.30 -34.68
CA ARG A 322 -7.41 29.19 -36.06
C ARG A 322 -6.95 27.94 -36.85
N GLY A 323 -5.89 27.25 -36.43
CA GLY A 323 -5.24 26.19 -37.23
C GLY A 323 -5.76 24.76 -37.05
N GLY A 324 -7.03 24.54 -36.69
CA GLY A 324 -7.56 23.21 -36.36
C GLY A 324 -8.74 22.80 -37.22
N GLY A 325 -8.53 22.62 -38.53
CA GLY A 325 -9.57 22.08 -39.41
C GLY A 325 -9.36 22.32 -40.90
N GLU A 326 -8.28 21.80 -41.47
CA GLU A 326 -8.17 21.39 -42.90
C GLU A 326 -6.74 20.91 -43.17
N GLY A 327 -6.58 19.65 -43.61
CA GLY A 327 -5.27 19.08 -43.90
C GLY A 327 -5.14 17.57 -43.66
N ARG A 328 -6.11 16.77 -44.10
CA ARG A 328 -5.81 15.39 -44.56
C ARG A 328 -5.92 15.40 -46.07
N ILE A 329 -5.00 14.65 -46.70
CA ILE A 329 -4.89 14.30 -48.12
C ILE A 329 -4.25 15.36 -49.02
N ALA A 330 -2.93 15.22 -49.27
CA ALA A 330 -2.32 15.12 -50.61
C ALA A 330 -0.78 15.15 -50.55
N GLY A 331 -0.12 14.22 -51.25
CA GLY A 331 1.21 14.46 -51.82
C GLY A 331 2.43 13.84 -51.13
N LEU A 332 2.51 12.51 -51.10
CA LEU A 332 3.81 11.81 -51.20
C LEU A 332 4.27 11.92 -52.66
N ALA A 333 5.19 12.84 -52.96
CA ALA A 333 6.09 12.72 -54.10
C ALA A 333 7.27 13.71 -54.01
N ARG A 334 8.46 13.10 -53.91
CA ARG A 334 9.78 13.55 -54.38
C ARG A 334 10.54 14.58 -53.55
N GLU A 335 11.63 14.09 -52.95
CA GLU A 335 13.00 14.35 -53.39
C GLU A 335 13.89 13.17 -52.95
N GLY A 336 14.66 12.58 -53.88
CA GLY A 336 15.55 11.42 -53.67
C GLY A 336 15.27 10.26 -54.62
#